data_AF-A0A7J3YPM1-F1
#
_entry.id   AF-A0A7J3YPM1-F1
#
_cell.length_a   1.000
_cell.length_b   1.000
_cell.length_c   1.000
_cell.angle_alpha   90.00
_cell.angle_beta   90.00
_cell.angle_gamma   90.00
#
_symmetry.space_group_name_H-M   'P 1'
#
loop_
_entity.id
_entity.type
_entity.pdbx_description
1 polymer ?
#
loop_
_entity_poly.entity_id
_entity_poly.type
_entity_poly.pdbx_seq_one_letter_code
_entity_poly.pdbx_strand_id
1 'polypeptide(L)'
;MVRLNLRKRWIYLLAVVLVAALPATYAYLTYSYVAGINDYISDECWYVSSARNTLIKYLGLRPTPTTADRIVVTVELARSSIEGEYLKTVASVKEYVVSNLSGSLVKDESYYKFKSDGKFLPAICAEIDPATLSNLSSYPGVRRVVVGYCYPNAEGILDYMNLEHPPLVKHLIAFTMLFVGDYPSLWRIPSVIAGSLVLLVIFLIFREVIKEDVWPFLGFTAALITALDKTFRSLSMVAMLDIFVSLFTVLTLYFTLRGSLGLTATSIGLGFASKFSGAFPAIPALLHWVRREKPAKVFLLFIYLPIALLIVLGIPYILKDGFLQWWSSSVEGAFRWHLSVKTTEGPPQAMPWDWLIGRNPFPLHYVWDPSRGEFVADLIASGNPILYLLTAALSILVIPVIRELPDKGVSYSFTWLTYLAYVFLWFLGGKTQYSFYAVQVVPLFYITLVMLVYYLVTPHTKILEVLRKWKEIMNTISMWLAGEVSVTLKLVVSRRG
;
A
#
# COMPACT_ATOMS: atom_id res chain seq x y z
N MET A 1 -40.64 -15.40 -22.55
CA MET A 1 -39.23 -15.26 -22.97
C MET A 1 -38.73 -13.81 -22.96
N VAL A 2 -39.51 -12.82 -23.45
CA VAL A 2 -39.11 -11.39 -23.51
C VAL A 2 -38.89 -10.70 -22.14
N ARG A 3 -39.72 -10.98 -21.12
CA ARG A 3 -39.56 -10.39 -19.76
C ARG A 3 -38.29 -10.84 -19.01
N LEU A 4 -37.82 -12.07 -19.23
CA LEU A 4 -36.57 -12.56 -18.62
C LEU A 4 -35.34 -11.81 -19.16
N ASN A 5 -35.40 -11.39 -20.42
CA ASN A 5 -34.32 -10.64 -21.07
C ASN A 5 -34.25 -9.17 -20.58
N LEU A 6 -35.40 -8.57 -20.28
CA LEU A 6 -35.51 -7.24 -19.69
C LEU A 6 -34.94 -7.19 -18.26
N ARG A 7 -35.29 -8.15 -17.38
CA ARG A 7 -34.77 -8.20 -16.00
C ARG A 7 -33.25 -8.31 -15.99
N LYS A 8 -32.68 -9.21 -16.80
CA LYS A 8 -31.22 -9.34 -16.93
C LYS A 8 -30.60 -8.05 -17.45
N ARG A 9 -31.20 -7.40 -18.45
CA ARG A 9 -30.73 -6.10 -18.97
C ARG A 9 -30.70 -5.01 -17.89
N TRP A 10 -31.72 -4.91 -17.06
CA TRP A 10 -31.75 -3.95 -15.94
C TRP A 10 -30.69 -4.26 -14.87
N ILE A 11 -30.47 -5.54 -14.56
CA ILE A 11 -29.40 -5.96 -13.63
C ILE A 11 -28.02 -5.60 -14.20
N TYR A 12 -27.78 -5.81 -15.49
CA TYR A 12 -26.55 -5.40 -16.14
C TYR A 12 -26.37 -3.87 -16.16
N LEU A 13 -27.43 -3.11 -16.44
CA LEU A 13 -27.38 -1.64 -16.39
C LEU A 13 -27.06 -1.14 -14.98
N LEU A 14 -27.76 -1.68 -13.97
CA LEU A 14 -27.48 -1.36 -12.56
C LEU A 14 -26.04 -1.72 -12.19
N ALA A 15 -25.56 -2.91 -12.59
CA ALA A 15 -24.19 -3.33 -12.36
C ALA A 15 -23.19 -2.34 -12.97
N VAL A 16 -23.39 -1.91 -14.23
CA VAL A 16 -22.53 -0.92 -14.89
C VAL A 16 -22.53 0.41 -14.13
N VAL A 17 -23.69 0.89 -13.70
CA VAL A 17 -23.79 2.14 -12.93
C VAL A 17 -23.07 2.02 -11.59
N LEU A 18 -23.28 0.95 -10.83
CA LEU A 18 -22.64 0.75 -9.52
C LEU A 18 -21.10 0.63 -9.66
N VAL A 19 -20.63 -0.05 -10.71
CA VAL A 19 -19.19 -0.22 -11.01
C VAL A 19 -18.51 1.07 -11.36
N ALA A 20 -19.17 1.93 -12.11
CA ALA A 20 -18.60 3.21 -12.49
C ALA A 20 -18.69 4.22 -11.35
N ALA A 21 -19.85 4.28 -10.67
CA ALA A 21 -20.14 5.30 -9.68
C ALA A 21 -19.31 5.14 -8.41
N LEU A 22 -19.15 3.93 -7.86
CA LEU A 22 -18.46 3.76 -6.57
C LEU A 22 -16.97 4.13 -6.65
N PRO A 23 -16.14 3.58 -7.55
CA PRO A 23 -14.73 3.97 -7.66
C PRO A 23 -14.54 5.45 -8.02
N ALA A 24 -15.37 6.01 -8.91
CA ALA A 24 -15.25 7.42 -9.29
C ALA A 24 -15.62 8.36 -8.14
N THR A 25 -16.73 8.07 -7.43
CA THR A 25 -17.13 8.83 -6.25
C THR A 25 -16.08 8.70 -5.14
N TYR A 26 -15.56 7.49 -4.94
CA TYR A 26 -14.50 7.25 -3.98
C TYR A 26 -13.25 8.06 -4.29
N ALA A 27 -12.79 8.05 -5.55
CA ALA A 27 -11.65 8.83 -6.01
C ALA A 27 -11.85 10.34 -5.74
N TYR A 28 -13.01 10.86 -6.12
CA TYR A 28 -13.36 12.26 -5.91
C TYR A 28 -13.34 12.64 -4.42
N LEU A 29 -14.02 11.86 -3.57
CA LEU A 29 -14.12 12.14 -2.13
C LEU A 29 -12.77 12.03 -1.43
N THR A 30 -11.99 10.99 -1.73
CA THR A 30 -10.67 10.78 -1.13
C THR A 30 -9.66 11.84 -1.56
N TYR A 31 -9.63 12.19 -2.86
CA TYR A 31 -8.79 13.28 -3.35
C TYR A 31 -9.20 14.63 -2.74
N SER A 32 -10.49 14.95 -2.75
CA SER A 32 -11.01 16.22 -2.20
C SER A 32 -10.67 16.38 -0.72
N TYR A 33 -10.67 15.28 0.04
CA TYR A 33 -10.29 15.29 1.45
C TYR A 33 -8.84 15.73 1.67
N VAL A 34 -7.89 15.17 0.92
CA VAL A 34 -6.45 15.46 1.08
C VAL A 34 -5.95 16.61 0.23
N ALA A 35 -6.78 17.18 -0.64
CA ALA A 35 -6.39 18.26 -1.53
C ALA A 35 -5.93 19.52 -0.79
N GLY A 36 -6.49 19.79 0.40
CA GLY A 36 -6.14 20.94 1.24
C GLY A 36 -4.97 20.70 2.20
N ILE A 37 -4.44 19.48 2.29
CA ILE A 37 -3.33 19.15 3.20
C ILE A 37 -2.01 19.44 2.49
N ASN A 38 -1.48 20.65 2.69
CA ASN A 38 -0.27 21.16 2.03
C ASN A 38 1.02 20.79 2.77
N ASP A 39 1.10 19.56 3.28
CA ASP A 39 2.31 19.01 3.90
C ASP A 39 2.38 17.50 3.68
N TYR A 40 3.51 16.89 4.02
CA TYR A 40 3.66 15.43 4.02
C TYR A 40 2.79 14.79 5.10
N ILE A 41 2.14 13.69 4.76
CA ILE A 41 1.39 12.85 5.69
C ILE A 41 2.21 11.60 5.99
N SER A 42 2.57 11.38 7.26
CA SER A 42 3.30 10.16 7.68
C SER A 42 4.55 9.92 6.81
N ASP A 43 4.77 8.67 6.38
CA ASP A 43 5.89 8.22 5.56
C ASP A 43 5.90 8.75 4.11
N GLU A 44 4.94 9.59 3.68
CA GLU A 44 5.07 10.35 2.43
C GLU A 44 6.39 11.09 2.36
N CYS A 45 6.86 11.59 3.51
CA CYS A 45 8.12 12.32 3.63
C CYS A 45 9.32 11.54 3.06
N TRP A 46 9.32 10.21 3.19
CA TRP A 46 10.38 9.33 2.70
C TRP A 46 10.18 8.98 1.21
N TYR A 47 8.98 8.56 0.83
CA TYR A 47 8.69 8.07 -0.52
C TYR A 47 8.67 9.17 -1.57
N VAL A 48 8.05 10.30 -1.25
CA VAL A 48 7.97 11.47 -2.14
C VAL A 48 9.35 12.10 -2.32
N SER A 49 10.10 12.28 -1.22
CA SER A 49 11.47 12.81 -1.31
C SER A 49 12.36 11.90 -2.15
N SER A 50 12.25 10.58 -1.98
CA SER A 50 12.97 9.61 -2.80
C SER A 50 12.56 9.65 -4.28
N ALA A 51 11.26 9.76 -4.59
CA ALA A 51 10.78 9.89 -5.96
C ALA A 51 11.32 11.16 -6.64
N ARG A 52 11.32 12.29 -5.93
CA ARG A 52 11.93 13.54 -6.39
C ARG A 52 13.43 13.40 -6.61
N ASN A 53 14.13 12.76 -5.68
CA ASN A 53 15.56 12.49 -5.82
C ASN A 53 15.87 11.57 -7.02
N THR A 54 15.01 10.59 -7.31
CA THR A 54 15.13 9.74 -8.51
C THR A 54 15.03 10.55 -9.79
N LEU A 55 14.06 11.46 -9.92
CA LEU A 55 13.96 12.35 -11.08
C LEU A 55 15.24 13.17 -11.27
N ILE A 56 15.65 13.87 -10.22
CA ILE A 56 16.75 14.84 -10.30
C ILE A 56 18.08 14.14 -10.51
N LYS A 57 18.35 13.08 -9.74
CA LYS A 57 19.68 12.48 -9.69
C LYS A 57 19.85 11.39 -10.72
N TYR A 58 18.87 10.52 -10.90
CA TYR A 58 19.03 9.32 -11.74
C TYR A 58 18.53 9.53 -13.16
N LEU A 59 17.53 10.38 -13.34
CA LEU A 59 16.97 10.66 -14.66
C LEU A 59 17.44 12.00 -15.25
N GLY A 60 18.05 12.87 -14.43
CA GLY A 60 18.47 14.21 -14.86
C GLY A 60 17.29 15.14 -15.20
N LEU A 61 16.09 14.80 -14.70
CA LEU A 61 14.85 15.53 -14.94
C LEU A 61 14.48 16.38 -13.73
N ARG A 62 13.73 17.45 -13.96
CA ARG A 62 13.18 18.28 -12.89
C ARG A 62 11.68 18.06 -12.77
N PRO A 63 11.12 18.15 -11.55
CA PRO A 63 9.68 18.17 -11.38
C PRO A 63 9.05 19.36 -12.11
N THR A 64 7.84 19.17 -12.63
CA THR A 64 7.10 20.25 -13.30
C THR A 64 6.58 21.24 -12.26
N PRO A 65 6.81 22.55 -12.44
CA PRO A 65 6.27 23.57 -11.55
C PRO A 65 4.75 23.58 -11.55
N THR A 66 4.14 23.90 -10.41
CA THR A 66 2.68 24.04 -10.31
C THR A 66 2.16 25.37 -10.84
N THR A 67 3.03 26.39 -10.89
CA THR A 67 2.78 27.74 -11.40
C THR A 67 3.72 28.02 -12.56
N ALA A 68 3.22 28.66 -13.63
CA ALA A 68 4.00 28.81 -14.88
C ALA A 68 5.25 29.69 -14.71
N ASP A 69 5.19 30.69 -13.83
CA ASP A 69 6.19 31.76 -13.75
C ASP A 69 7.14 31.62 -12.56
N ARG A 70 6.94 30.60 -11.71
CA ARG A 70 7.64 30.47 -10.43
C ARG A 70 7.99 29.02 -10.15
N ILE A 71 9.09 28.83 -9.44
CA ILE A 71 9.53 27.50 -8.97
C ILE A 71 9.66 27.50 -7.46
N VAL A 72 9.22 26.40 -6.84
CA VAL A 72 9.53 26.12 -5.44
C VAL A 72 10.92 25.50 -5.36
N VAL A 73 11.71 25.96 -4.41
CA VAL A 73 13.05 25.48 -4.12
C VAL A 73 13.25 25.25 -2.63
N THR A 74 13.96 24.18 -2.30
CA THR A 74 14.55 24.00 -0.97
C THR A 74 16.00 24.48 -1.02
N VAL A 75 16.34 25.44 -0.16
CA VAL A 75 17.67 26.04 -0.05
C VAL A 75 18.36 25.44 1.18
N GLU A 76 19.26 24.49 0.95
CA GLU A 76 20.11 23.93 2.01
C GLU A 76 21.16 24.97 2.40
N LEU A 77 21.22 25.26 3.69
CA LEU A 77 22.13 26.23 4.28
C LEU A 77 23.38 25.55 4.83
N ALA A 78 24.44 26.33 5.03
CA ALA A 78 25.62 25.89 5.76
C ALA A 78 25.21 25.40 7.17
N ARG A 79 25.69 24.21 7.55
CA ARG A 79 25.47 23.66 8.90
C ARG A 79 26.23 24.51 9.92
N SER A 80 25.56 24.93 10.99
CA SER A 80 26.18 25.43 12.22
C SER A 80 25.73 24.58 13.40
N SER A 81 26.64 24.36 14.35
CA SER A 81 26.34 23.72 15.65
C SER A 81 25.80 24.72 16.67
N ILE A 82 25.81 26.02 16.36
CA ILE A 82 25.37 27.11 17.23
C ILE A 82 24.09 27.70 16.65
N GLU A 83 22.99 27.62 17.41
CA GLU A 83 21.66 28.08 16.98
C GLU A 83 21.69 29.55 16.52
N GLY A 84 22.37 30.43 17.26
CA GLY A 84 22.45 31.85 16.91
C GLY A 84 23.14 32.13 15.57
N GLU A 85 24.13 31.33 15.17
CA GLU A 85 24.78 31.46 13.86
C GLU A 85 23.91 30.93 12.74
N TYR A 86 23.21 29.81 12.99
CA TYR A 86 22.21 29.28 12.07
C TYR A 86 21.11 30.31 11.81
N LEU A 87 20.52 30.90 12.86
CA LEU A 87 19.46 31.88 12.73
C LEU A 87 19.93 33.16 12.01
N LYS A 88 21.17 33.60 12.22
CA LYS A 88 21.76 34.71 11.43
C LYS A 88 21.85 34.38 9.94
N THR A 89 22.27 33.16 9.61
CA THR A 89 22.35 32.69 8.22
C THR A 89 20.97 32.57 7.59
N VAL A 90 19.99 32.03 8.33
CA VAL A 90 18.60 31.96 7.89
C VAL A 90 18.06 33.37 7.61
N ALA A 91 18.26 34.32 8.53
CA ALA A 91 17.79 35.69 8.37
C ALA A 91 18.38 36.37 7.12
N SER A 92 19.69 36.24 6.89
CA SER A 92 20.35 36.87 5.75
C SER A 92 19.90 36.28 4.40
N VAL A 93 19.65 34.96 4.34
CA VAL A 93 19.14 34.31 3.12
C VAL A 93 17.67 34.62 2.89
N LYS A 94 16.83 34.66 3.96
CA LYS A 94 15.43 35.07 3.86
C LYS A 94 15.30 36.48 3.30
N GLU A 95 16.08 37.41 3.83
CA GLU A 95 16.09 38.80 3.37
C GLU A 95 16.51 38.89 1.90
N TYR A 96 17.57 38.18 1.50
CA TYR A 96 17.99 38.14 0.10
C TYR A 96 16.92 37.59 -0.85
N VAL A 97 16.25 36.49 -0.46
CA VAL A 97 15.17 35.90 -1.27
C VAL A 97 14.01 36.88 -1.46
N VAL A 98 13.56 37.53 -0.39
CA VAL A 98 12.39 38.42 -0.44
C VAL A 98 12.74 39.75 -1.10
N SER A 99 13.81 40.41 -0.66
CA SER A 99 14.16 41.77 -1.06
C SER A 99 14.90 41.84 -2.39
N ASN A 100 15.79 40.89 -2.69
CA ASN A 100 16.64 40.95 -3.88
C ASN A 100 16.12 40.07 -5.02
N LEU A 101 15.52 38.93 -4.71
CA LEU A 101 15.01 37.99 -5.73
C LEU A 101 13.51 38.13 -5.99
N SER A 102 12.82 39.02 -5.25
CA SER A 102 11.35 39.17 -5.31
C SER A 102 10.61 37.83 -5.14
N GLY A 103 11.17 36.93 -4.32
CA GLY A 103 10.60 35.64 -4.00
C GLY A 103 9.69 35.69 -2.77
N SER A 104 9.00 34.59 -2.51
CA SER A 104 8.17 34.41 -1.32
C SER A 104 8.59 33.18 -0.53
N LEU A 105 8.57 33.27 0.80
CA LEU A 105 8.89 32.13 1.66
C LEU A 105 7.69 31.18 1.76
N VAL A 106 7.94 29.88 1.60
CA VAL A 106 6.95 28.82 1.74
C VAL A 106 7.09 28.15 3.11
N LYS A 107 8.33 27.84 3.52
CA LYS A 107 8.66 27.29 4.84
C LYS A 107 9.99 27.87 5.33
N ASP A 108 10.08 28.13 6.62
CA ASP A 108 11.25 28.77 7.23
C ASP A 108 11.73 28.01 8.47
N GLU A 109 12.50 28.65 9.35
CA GLU A 109 13.04 28.09 10.59
C GLU A 109 11.95 27.56 11.55
N SER A 110 10.70 28.02 11.43
CA SER A 110 9.59 27.46 12.21
C SER A 110 9.26 26.03 11.81
N TYR A 111 9.53 25.66 10.55
CA TYR A 111 9.40 24.30 10.03
C TYR A 111 10.73 23.55 10.11
N TYR A 112 11.81 24.17 9.60
CA TYR A 112 13.18 23.68 9.65
C TYR A 112 13.83 24.01 11.01
N LYS A 113 13.16 23.59 12.08
CA LYS A 113 13.58 23.84 13.46
C LYS A 113 14.98 23.31 13.69
N PHE A 114 15.84 24.19 14.22
CA PHE A 114 17.18 23.83 14.66
C PHE A 114 17.12 22.72 15.69
N LYS A 115 18.04 21.77 15.58
CA LYS A 115 18.27 20.77 16.61
C LYS A 115 19.76 20.65 16.87
N SER A 116 20.15 20.76 18.13
CA SER A 116 21.54 20.68 18.58
C SER A 116 22.18 19.32 18.30
N ASP A 117 21.38 18.26 18.15
CA ASP A 117 21.84 16.92 17.78
C ASP A 117 22.12 16.75 16.27
N GLY A 118 21.86 17.78 15.47
CA GLY A 118 22.06 17.78 14.02
C GLY A 118 20.99 17.01 13.22
N LYS A 119 19.98 16.43 13.87
CA LYS A 119 18.94 15.59 13.22
C LYS A 119 17.81 16.40 12.59
N PHE A 120 18.19 17.33 11.72
CA PHE A 120 17.29 18.22 10.99
C PHE A 120 17.90 18.62 9.64
N LEU A 121 17.09 19.24 8.78
CA LEU A 121 17.55 19.85 7.53
C LEU A 121 17.76 21.36 7.75
N PRO A 122 18.99 21.90 7.76
CA PRO A 122 19.22 23.33 7.84
C PRO A 122 18.83 23.97 6.50
N ALA A 123 17.62 24.51 6.42
CA ALA A 123 17.09 25.01 5.16
C ALA A 123 16.04 26.11 5.34
N ILE A 124 15.77 26.78 4.23
CA ILE A 124 14.50 27.46 3.98
C ILE A 124 13.89 26.90 2.70
N CYS A 125 12.59 27.09 2.54
CA CYS A 125 11.88 26.80 1.30
C CYS A 125 11.23 28.06 0.77
N ALA A 126 11.42 28.34 -0.51
CA ALA A 126 10.95 29.56 -1.14
C ALA A 126 10.42 29.30 -2.54
N GLU A 127 9.54 30.19 -2.99
CA GLU A 127 9.10 30.30 -4.37
C GLU A 127 9.83 31.48 -5.02
N ILE A 128 10.54 31.23 -6.12
CA ILE A 128 11.40 32.20 -6.80
C ILE A 128 11.16 32.19 -8.31
N ASP A 129 11.59 33.25 -8.99
CA ASP A 129 11.69 33.26 -10.45
C ASP A 129 12.81 32.29 -10.89
N PRO A 130 12.55 31.35 -11.83
CA PRO A 130 13.58 30.43 -12.36
C PRO A 130 14.88 31.10 -12.80
N ALA A 131 14.82 32.33 -13.33
CA ALA A 131 15.99 33.09 -13.79
C ALA A 131 16.94 33.47 -12.64
N THR A 132 16.44 33.55 -11.41
CA THR A 132 17.22 33.94 -10.22
C THR A 132 17.89 32.75 -9.51
N LEU A 133 17.66 31.52 -9.99
CA LEU A 133 18.15 30.29 -9.37
C LEU A 133 19.68 30.25 -9.22
N SER A 134 20.42 30.72 -10.22
CA SER A 134 21.88 30.80 -10.17
C SER A 134 22.36 31.77 -9.10
N ASN A 135 21.70 32.93 -9.00
CA ASN A 135 22.04 33.98 -8.03
C ASN A 135 21.84 33.49 -6.59
N LEU A 136 20.76 32.73 -6.35
CA LEU A 136 20.52 32.11 -5.05
C LEU A 136 21.53 31.00 -4.74
N SER A 137 21.88 30.19 -5.74
CA SER A 137 22.83 29.08 -5.57
C SER A 137 24.25 29.53 -5.23
N SER A 138 24.61 30.78 -5.59
CA SER A 138 25.92 31.37 -5.30
C SER A 138 25.93 32.29 -4.06
N TYR A 139 24.80 32.47 -3.37
CA TYR A 139 24.71 33.39 -2.24
C TYR A 139 25.45 32.84 -0.99
N PRO A 140 26.21 33.66 -0.25
CA PRO A 140 26.92 33.22 0.95
C PRO A 140 26.00 32.55 1.99
N GLY A 141 26.43 31.40 2.51
CA GLY A 141 25.64 30.61 3.46
C GLY A 141 24.69 29.61 2.80
N VAL A 142 24.47 29.68 1.48
CA VAL A 142 23.75 28.65 0.71
C VAL A 142 24.73 27.55 0.31
N ARG A 143 24.40 26.30 0.66
CA ARG A 143 25.18 25.11 0.29
C ARG A 143 24.70 24.50 -1.02
N ARG A 144 23.38 24.39 -1.18
CA ARG A 144 22.74 23.74 -2.34
C ARG A 144 21.32 24.26 -2.48
N VAL A 145 20.86 24.41 -3.71
CA VAL A 145 19.44 24.68 -4.02
C VAL A 145 18.87 23.50 -4.79
N VAL A 146 17.76 22.95 -4.31
CA VAL A 146 17.06 21.81 -4.93
C VAL A 146 15.69 22.27 -5.40
N VAL A 147 15.40 22.09 -6.69
CA VAL A 147 14.11 22.45 -7.29
C VAL A 147 13.07 21.38 -6.97
N GLY A 148 11.86 21.83 -6.60
CA GLY A 148 10.74 21.00 -6.21
C GLY A 148 10.12 21.49 -4.90
N TYR A 149 8.98 20.92 -4.53
CA TYR A 149 8.32 21.27 -3.28
C TYR A 149 9.25 21.09 -2.08
N CYS A 150 8.99 21.86 -1.02
CA CYS A 150 9.76 21.86 0.22
C CYS A 150 10.03 20.44 0.71
N TYR A 151 11.30 20.08 0.96
CA TYR A 151 11.63 18.81 1.60
C TYR A 151 11.23 18.81 3.08
N PRO A 152 10.91 17.64 3.66
CA PRO A 152 10.56 17.54 5.07
C PRO A 152 11.79 17.80 5.96
N ASN A 153 11.56 18.20 7.22
CA ASN A 153 12.65 18.50 8.14
C ASN A 153 13.28 17.22 8.73
N ALA A 154 14.15 16.58 7.94
CA ALA A 154 14.88 15.38 8.34
C ALA A 154 16.34 15.43 7.84
N GLU A 155 17.26 14.90 8.66
CA GLU A 155 18.66 14.81 8.27
C GLU A 155 18.85 13.97 7.00
N GLY A 156 19.67 14.45 6.07
CA GLY A 156 20.06 13.70 4.86
C GLY A 156 18.93 13.50 3.84
N ILE A 157 17.74 14.07 4.06
CA ILE A 157 16.57 13.80 3.22
C ILE A 157 16.75 14.21 1.75
N LEU A 158 17.53 15.26 1.50
CA LEU A 158 17.87 15.71 0.15
C LEU A 158 18.65 14.66 -0.64
N ASP A 159 19.25 13.67 0.05
CA ASP A 159 20.02 12.58 -0.54
C ASP A 159 19.43 11.19 -0.31
N TYR A 160 18.29 11.11 0.37
CA TYR A 160 17.65 9.86 0.72
C TYR A 160 16.92 9.21 -0.47
N MET A 161 17.23 7.95 -0.76
CA MET A 161 16.76 7.19 -1.93
C MET A 161 15.80 6.04 -1.59
N ASN A 162 15.53 5.80 -0.30
CA ASN A 162 14.66 4.72 0.17
C ASN A 162 14.98 3.35 -0.48
N LEU A 163 16.26 3.00 -0.65
CA LEU A 163 16.68 1.80 -1.40
C LEU A 163 16.26 0.49 -0.72
N GLU A 164 15.86 0.53 0.55
CA GLU A 164 15.25 -0.59 1.26
C GLU A 164 13.91 -1.05 0.67
N HIS A 165 13.29 -0.26 -0.22
CA HIS A 165 12.10 -0.67 -0.95
C HIS A 165 12.28 -0.62 -2.47
N PRO A 166 11.67 -1.58 -3.18
CA PRO A 166 11.60 -1.60 -4.63
C PRO A 166 11.04 -0.32 -5.26
N PRO A 167 11.40 -0.02 -6.51
CA PRO A 167 11.25 1.34 -6.99
C PRO A 167 9.94 1.63 -7.73
N LEU A 168 9.03 0.67 -7.96
CA LEU A 168 7.86 0.87 -8.83
C LEU A 168 7.02 2.09 -8.43
N VAL A 169 6.60 2.17 -7.17
CA VAL A 169 5.72 3.26 -6.72
C VAL A 169 6.44 4.60 -6.69
N LYS A 170 7.74 4.61 -6.37
CA LYS A 170 8.58 5.82 -6.46
C LYS A 170 8.62 6.35 -7.90
N HIS A 171 8.69 5.47 -8.90
CA HIS A 171 8.56 5.88 -10.31
C HIS A 171 7.18 6.42 -10.65
N LEU A 172 6.09 5.88 -10.08
CA LEU A 172 4.74 6.40 -10.32
C LEU A 172 4.55 7.81 -9.72
N ILE A 173 5.09 8.04 -8.51
CA ILE A 173 5.10 9.37 -7.88
C ILE A 173 5.96 10.34 -8.71
N ALA A 174 7.16 9.92 -9.09
CA ALA A 174 8.07 10.69 -9.95
C ALA A 174 7.43 11.04 -11.31
N PHE A 175 6.73 10.09 -11.94
CA PHE A 175 6.00 10.33 -13.18
C PHE A 175 4.91 11.38 -12.99
N THR A 176 4.19 11.34 -11.86
CA THR A 176 3.18 12.36 -11.52
C THR A 176 3.81 13.74 -11.32
N MET A 177 4.94 13.81 -10.62
CA MET A 177 5.72 15.05 -10.46
C MET A 177 6.20 15.62 -11.79
N LEU A 178 6.56 14.76 -12.74
CA LEU A 178 7.07 15.17 -14.04
C LEU A 178 5.95 15.66 -14.97
N PHE A 179 4.78 15.02 -14.98
CA PHE A 179 3.73 15.34 -15.97
C PHE A 179 2.56 16.17 -15.42
N VAL A 180 2.33 16.13 -14.11
CA VAL A 180 1.20 16.81 -13.47
C VAL A 180 1.68 17.95 -12.57
N GLY A 181 2.70 17.69 -11.75
CA GLY A 181 3.36 18.70 -10.93
C GLY A 181 3.80 18.19 -9.56
N ASP A 182 4.72 18.91 -8.94
CA ASP A 182 5.29 18.58 -7.63
C ASP A 182 4.61 19.34 -6.49
N TYR A 183 3.48 18.79 -6.01
CA TYR A 183 2.70 19.35 -4.91
C TYR A 183 2.04 18.26 -4.06
N PRO A 184 1.85 18.45 -2.73
CA PRO A 184 1.28 17.45 -1.83
C PRO A 184 0.03 16.73 -2.33
N SER A 185 -0.97 17.48 -2.82
CA SER A 185 -2.20 16.87 -3.34
C SER A 185 -1.96 16.02 -4.60
N LEU A 186 -0.99 16.39 -5.43
CA LEU A 186 -0.71 15.72 -6.71
C LEU A 186 0.02 14.39 -6.50
N TRP A 187 0.95 14.31 -5.53
CA TRP A 187 1.67 13.06 -5.24
C TRP A 187 0.75 11.91 -4.79
N ARG A 188 -0.43 12.26 -4.28
CA ARG A 188 -1.44 11.32 -3.77
C ARG A 188 -2.33 10.76 -4.88
N ILE A 189 -2.33 11.34 -6.08
CA ILE A 189 -3.14 10.90 -7.23
C ILE A 189 -2.92 9.40 -7.54
N PRO A 190 -1.66 8.90 -7.65
CA PRO A 190 -1.43 7.47 -7.86
C PRO A 190 -2.07 6.58 -6.80
N SER A 191 -2.02 6.96 -5.51
CA SER A 191 -2.63 6.21 -4.41
C SER A 191 -4.15 6.20 -4.48
N VAL A 192 -4.77 7.35 -4.81
CA VAL A 192 -6.22 7.48 -4.98
C VAL A 192 -6.71 6.59 -6.13
N ILE A 193 -5.97 6.58 -7.25
CA ILE A 193 -6.23 5.70 -8.38
C ILE A 193 -6.09 4.24 -7.95
N ALA A 194 -5.02 3.87 -7.24
CA ALA A 194 -4.79 2.50 -6.79
C ALA A 194 -5.92 2.00 -5.87
N GLY A 195 -6.35 2.82 -4.90
CA GLY A 195 -7.49 2.50 -4.03
C GLY A 195 -8.79 2.31 -4.82
N SER A 196 -9.06 3.19 -5.79
CA SER A 196 -10.25 3.08 -6.65
C SER A 196 -10.23 1.83 -7.53
N LEU A 197 -9.05 1.45 -8.05
CA LEU A 197 -8.85 0.22 -8.80
C LEU A 197 -9.03 -1.03 -7.92
N VAL A 198 -8.64 -1.02 -6.64
CA VAL A 198 -8.94 -2.13 -5.72
C VAL A 198 -10.45 -2.35 -5.64
N LEU A 199 -11.24 -1.29 -5.46
CA LEU A 199 -12.71 -1.39 -5.39
C LEU A 199 -13.31 -1.96 -6.67
N LEU A 200 -12.80 -1.53 -7.83
CA LEU A 200 -13.19 -2.08 -9.13
C LEU A 200 -12.86 -3.59 -9.24
N VAL A 201 -11.66 -3.99 -8.82
CA VAL A 201 -11.22 -5.39 -8.89
C VAL A 201 -12.02 -6.29 -7.95
N ILE A 202 -12.39 -5.82 -6.75
CA ILE A 202 -13.31 -6.55 -5.86
C ILE A 202 -14.59 -6.91 -6.60
N PHE A 203 -15.20 -5.94 -7.30
CA PHE A 203 -16.41 -6.18 -8.06
C PHE A 203 -16.21 -7.22 -9.17
N LEU A 204 -15.07 -7.16 -9.88
CA LEU A 204 -14.72 -8.14 -10.92
C LEU A 204 -14.49 -9.56 -10.36
N ILE A 205 -14.00 -9.68 -9.13
CA ILE A 205 -13.86 -10.98 -8.44
C ILE A 205 -15.23 -11.63 -8.23
N PHE A 206 -16.22 -10.88 -7.72
CA PHE A 206 -17.57 -11.41 -7.52
C PHE A 206 -18.24 -11.79 -8.85
N ARG A 207 -18.01 -11.01 -9.91
CA ARG A 207 -18.46 -11.36 -11.27
C ARG A 207 -17.89 -12.69 -11.76
N GLU A 208 -16.62 -12.94 -11.45
CA GLU A 208 -15.93 -14.16 -11.89
C GLU A 208 -16.46 -15.39 -11.14
N VAL A 209 -16.72 -15.25 -9.84
CA VAL A 209 -17.04 -16.37 -8.95
C VAL A 209 -18.54 -16.68 -8.89
N ILE A 210 -19.39 -15.67 -8.71
CA ILE A 210 -20.83 -15.85 -8.48
C ILE A 210 -21.55 -15.91 -9.83
N LYS A 211 -22.21 -17.03 -10.12
CA LYS A 211 -22.86 -17.27 -11.42
C LYS A 211 -24.30 -16.77 -11.46
N GLU A 212 -24.89 -16.58 -10.29
CA GLU A 212 -26.23 -16.09 -10.07
C GLU A 212 -26.30 -14.57 -10.27
N ASP A 213 -27.47 -14.07 -10.69
CA ASP A 213 -27.71 -12.64 -10.99
C ASP A 213 -27.54 -11.70 -9.75
N VAL A 214 -27.24 -12.26 -8.57
CA VAL A 214 -26.98 -11.52 -7.31
C VAL A 214 -25.55 -10.97 -7.21
N TRP A 215 -24.64 -11.45 -8.07
CA TRP A 215 -23.23 -11.07 -8.04
C TRP A 215 -22.95 -9.55 -8.00
N PRO A 216 -23.71 -8.64 -8.66
CA PRO A 216 -23.43 -7.21 -8.60
C PRO A 216 -23.63 -6.64 -7.20
N PHE A 217 -24.65 -7.11 -6.48
CA PHE A 217 -24.95 -6.66 -5.13
C PHE A 217 -23.88 -7.13 -4.14
N LEU A 218 -23.40 -8.38 -4.27
CA LEU A 218 -22.33 -8.91 -3.44
C LEU A 218 -21.01 -8.16 -3.69
N GLY A 219 -20.66 -7.95 -4.97
CA GLY A 219 -19.48 -7.18 -5.35
C GLY A 219 -19.53 -5.74 -4.86
N PHE A 220 -20.66 -5.06 -5.03
CA PHE A 220 -20.86 -3.70 -4.52
C PHE A 220 -20.78 -3.66 -2.99
N THR A 221 -21.38 -4.62 -2.30
CA THR A 221 -21.34 -4.69 -0.83
C THR A 221 -19.91 -4.87 -0.32
N ALA A 222 -19.15 -5.81 -0.89
CA ALA A 222 -17.75 -6.02 -0.52
C ALA A 222 -16.89 -4.79 -0.80
N ALA A 223 -17.08 -4.13 -1.95
CA ALA A 223 -16.35 -2.92 -2.30
C ALA A 223 -16.74 -1.74 -1.40
N LEU A 224 -18.02 -1.54 -1.11
CA LEU A 224 -18.50 -0.47 -0.23
C LEU A 224 -17.97 -0.64 1.20
N ILE A 225 -18.04 -1.83 1.77
CA ILE A 225 -17.48 -2.10 3.10
C ILE A 225 -15.96 -1.85 3.10
N THR A 226 -15.25 -2.23 2.03
CA THR A 226 -13.83 -1.94 1.88
C THR A 226 -13.56 -0.42 1.83
N ALA A 227 -14.34 0.32 1.04
CA ALA A 227 -14.22 1.77 0.91
C ALA A 227 -14.46 2.52 2.23
N LEU A 228 -15.33 1.98 3.09
CA LEU A 228 -15.65 2.56 4.40
C LEU A 228 -14.66 2.16 5.50
N ASP A 229 -13.76 1.20 5.25
CA ASP A 229 -12.76 0.79 6.21
C ASP A 229 -11.73 1.90 6.47
N LYS A 230 -11.44 2.17 7.75
CA LYS A 230 -10.55 3.25 8.17
C LYS A 230 -9.13 3.09 7.64
N THR A 231 -8.60 1.86 7.69
CA THR A 231 -7.25 1.56 7.22
C THR A 231 -7.19 1.69 5.70
N PHE A 232 -8.13 1.06 4.99
CA PHE A 232 -8.17 1.16 3.52
C PHE A 232 -8.32 2.61 3.03
N ARG A 233 -9.26 3.36 3.62
CA ARG A 233 -9.53 4.75 3.27
C ARG A 233 -8.30 5.62 3.48
N SER A 234 -7.70 5.58 4.68
CA SER A 234 -6.53 6.39 5.01
C SER A 234 -5.36 6.09 4.08
N LEU A 235 -5.08 4.81 3.80
CA LEU A 235 -3.91 4.44 2.98
C LEU A 235 -4.12 4.68 1.48
N SER A 236 -5.37 4.81 1.01
CA SER A 236 -5.66 5.24 -0.36
C SER A 236 -5.46 6.74 -0.59
N MET A 237 -5.47 7.53 0.48
CA MET A 237 -5.37 8.99 0.43
C MET A 237 -3.94 9.52 0.55
N VAL A 238 -2.98 8.65 0.88
CA VAL A 238 -1.62 9.02 1.22
C VAL A 238 -0.66 8.40 0.20
N ALA A 239 0.38 9.14 -0.22
CA ALA A 239 1.38 8.71 -1.20
C ALA A 239 2.38 7.68 -0.62
N MET A 240 1.84 6.55 -0.14
CA MET A 240 2.55 5.41 0.44
C MET A 240 2.50 4.17 -0.48
N LEU A 241 3.47 3.27 -0.28
CA LEU A 241 3.63 2.05 -1.08
C LEU A 241 2.49 1.02 -0.85
N ASP A 242 1.88 1.04 0.34
CA ASP A 242 1.04 -0.04 0.84
C ASP A 242 -0.29 -0.24 0.09
N ILE A 243 -0.89 0.83 -0.44
CA ILE A 243 -2.12 0.69 -1.24
C ILE A 243 -1.87 -0.04 -2.57
N PHE A 244 -0.67 0.09 -3.16
CA PHE A 244 -0.28 -0.65 -4.36
C PHE A 244 -0.07 -2.14 -4.06
N VAL A 245 0.47 -2.46 -2.89
CA VAL A 245 0.54 -3.84 -2.40
C VAL A 245 -0.86 -4.44 -2.29
N SER A 246 -1.84 -3.67 -1.79
CA SER A 246 -3.24 -4.07 -1.75
C SER A 246 -3.81 -4.32 -3.16
N LEU A 247 -3.60 -3.37 -4.10
CA LEU A 247 -4.00 -3.48 -5.51
C LEU A 247 -3.45 -4.75 -6.17
N PHE A 248 -2.14 -4.98 -6.11
CA PHE A 248 -1.54 -6.13 -6.75
C PHE A 248 -1.89 -7.45 -6.05
N THR A 249 -2.22 -7.41 -4.76
CA THR A 249 -2.76 -8.57 -4.03
C THR A 249 -4.15 -8.97 -4.54
N VAL A 250 -5.08 -8.02 -4.68
CA VAL A 250 -6.42 -8.32 -5.22
C VAL A 250 -6.37 -8.68 -6.72
N LEU A 251 -5.48 -8.07 -7.50
CA LEU A 251 -5.25 -8.47 -8.90
C LEU A 251 -4.70 -9.89 -9.00
N THR A 252 -3.79 -10.28 -8.11
CA THR A 252 -3.27 -11.65 -8.06
C THR A 252 -4.40 -12.65 -7.78
N LEU A 253 -5.29 -12.35 -6.84
CA LEU A 253 -6.49 -13.15 -6.58
C LEU A 253 -7.39 -13.21 -7.83
N TYR A 254 -7.73 -12.06 -8.42
CA TYR A 254 -8.59 -11.96 -9.59
C TYR A 254 -8.06 -12.78 -10.78
N PHE A 255 -6.79 -12.62 -11.15
CA PHE A 255 -6.22 -13.38 -12.28
C PHE A 255 -6.05 -14.87 -11.98
N THR A 256 -5.85 -15.23 -10.71
CA THR A 256 -5.87 -16.64 -10.27
C THR A 256 -7.26 -17.25 -10.47
N LEU A 257 -8.32 -16.55 -10.06
CA LEU A 257 -9.71 -16.99 -10.26
C LEU A 257 -10.07 -17.05 -11.75
N ARG A 258 -9.60 -16.09 -12.55
CA ARG A 258 -9.78 -16.05 -14.01
C ARG A 258 -8.97 -17.13 -14.75
N GLY A 259 -8.09 -17.85 -14.07
CA GLY A 259 -7.28 -18.91 -14.67
C GLY A 259 -6.15 -18.41 -15.59
N SER A 260 -5.53 -17.27 -15.31
CA SER A 260 -4.40 -16.75 -16.08
C SER A 260 -3.09 -16.76 -15.28
N LEU A 261 -2.30 -17.83 -15.42
CA LEU A 261 -1.02 -17.99 -14.71
C LEU A 261 -0.05 -16.83 -14.99
N GLY A 262 0.04 -16.40 -16.25
CA GLY A 262 0.91 -15.29 -16.64
C GLY A 262 0.55 -13.99 -15.92
N LEU A 263 -0.74 -13.60 -15.95
CA LEU A 263 -1.20 -12.38 -15.28
C LEU A 263 -1.14 -12.48 -13.74
N THR A 264 -1.36 -13.67 -13.18
CA THR A 264 -1.09 -13.94 -11.76
C THR A 264 0.37 -13.65 -11.43
N ALA A 265 1.31 -14.22 -12.19
CA ALA A 265 2.74 -14.06 -11.96
C ALA A 265 3.21 -12.61 -12.19
N THR A 266 2.68 -11.92 -13.20
CA THR A 266 2.95 -10.50 -13.44
C THR A 266 2.44 -9.64 -12.28
N SER A 267 1.25 -9.91 -11.75
CA SER A 267 0.70 -9.16 -10.62
C SER A 267 1.50 -9.37 -9.34
N ILE A 268 1.96 -10.60 -9.07
CA ILE A 268 2.90 -10.89 -7.98
C ILE A 268 4.19 -10.08 -8.16
N GLY A 269 4.74 -10.05 -9.38
CA GLY A 269 5.97 -9.32 -9.68
C GLY A 269 5.83 -7.81 -9.52
N LEU A 270 4.70 -7.21 -9.93
CA LEU A 270 4.42 -5.79 -9.72
C LEU A 270 4.17 -5.47 -8.23
N GLY A 271 3.51 -6.38 -7.50
CA GLY A 271 3.37 -6.30 -6.05
C GLY A 271 4.73 -6.28 -5.36
N PHE A 272 5.59 -7.25 -5.69
CA PHE A 272 6.97 -7.34 -5.20
C PHE A 272 7.78 -6.09 -5.55
N ALA A 273 7.66 -5.58 -6.78
CA ALA A 273 8.34 -4.38 -7.24
C ALA A 273 7.80 -3.07 -6.61
N SER A 274 6.66 -3.12 -5.92
CA SER A 274 6.14 -2.02 -5.09
C SER A 274 6.68 -2.08 -3.67
N LYS A 275 6.67 -3.27 -3.06
CA LYS A 275 7.16 -3.57 -1.71
C LYS A 275 7.32 -5.09 -1.59
N PHE A 276 8.32 -5.57 -0.87
CA PHE A 276 8.56 -7.02 -0.77
C PHE A 276 7.39 -7.83 -0.20
N SER A 277 6.56 -7.24 0.68
CA SER A 277 5.33 -7.90 1.17
C SER A 277 4.28 -8.14 0.07
N GLY A 278 4.38 -7.46 -1.07
CA GLY A 278 3.58 -7.74 -2.25
C GLY A 278 3.80 -9.13 -2.86
N ALA A 279 4.86 -9.84 -2.47
CA ALA A 279 5.06 -11.25 -2.82
C ALA A 279 4.26 -12.23 -1.95
N PHE A 280 3.70 -11.82 -0.82
CA PHE A 280 2.94 -12.72 0.08
C PHE A 280 1.76 -13.46 -0.59
N PRO A 281 0.95 -12.86 -1.48
CA PRO A 281 -0.07 -13.60 -2.24
C PRO A 281 0.50 -14.68 -3.18
N ALA A 282 1.81 -14.73 -3.42
CA ALA A 282 2.42 -15.83 -4.16
C ALA A 282 2.26 -17.19 -3.45
N ILE A 283 2.17 -17.22 -2.12
CA ILE A 283 1.99 -18.46 -1.34
C ILE A 283 0.66 -19.16 -1.70
N PRO A 284 -0.52 -18.52 -1.53
CA PRO A 284 -1.79 -19.13 -1.92
C PRO A 284 -1.89 -19.35 -3.44
N ALA A 285 -1.33 -18.45 -4.26
CA ALA A 285 -1.29 -18.62 -5.71
C ALA A 285 -0.48 -19.86 -6.13
N LEU A 286 0.67 -20.11 -5.50
CA LEU A 286 1.52 -21.26 -5.78
C LEU A 286 0.74 -22.55 -5.51
N LEU A 287 0.09 -22.65 -4.34
CA LEU A 287 -0.74 -23.80 -3.98
C LEU A 287 -1.88 -24.03 -4.99
N HIS A 288 -2.47 -22.97 -5.52
CA HIS A 288 -3.51 -23.06 -6.54
C HIS A 288 -2.96 -23.59 -7.88
N TRP A 289 -1.81 -23.08 -8.32
CA TRP A 289 -1.28 -23.29 -9.67
C TRP A 289 -0.47 -24.58 -9.83
N VAL A 290 0.31 -25.03 -8.84
CA VAL A 290 1.04 -26.33 -8.94
C VAL A 290 0.10 -27.53 -9.08
N ARG A 291 -1.16 -27.37 -8.65
CA ARG A 291 -2.22 -28.37 -8.80
C ARG A 291 -2.83 -28.40 -10.21
N ARG A 292 -2.69 -27.33 -11.00
CA ARG A 292 -3.32 -27.17 -12.32
C ARG A 292 -2.32 -27.15 -13.47
N GLU A 293 -1.09 -26.74 -13.21
CA GLU A 293 -0.02 -26.58 -14.20
C GLU A 293 1.20 -27.41 -13.81
N LYS A 294 2.18 -27.49 -14.71
CA LYS A 294 3.48 -28.11 -14.43
C LYS A 294 4.18 -27.29 -13.33
N PRO A 295 4.56 -27.88 -12.18
CA PRO A 295 5.17 -27.13 -11.08
C PRO A 295 6.38 -26.28 -11.53
N ALA A 296 7.27 -26.84 -12.36
CA ALA A 296 8.44 -26.13 -12.89
C ALA A 296 8.07 -24.82 -13.63
N LYS A 297 7.00 -24.82 -14.42
CA LYS A 297 6.50 -23.62 -15.13
C LYS A 297 6.00 -22.57 -14.13
N VAL A 298 5.28 -22.99 -13.09
CA VAL A 298 4.77 -22.10 -12.03
C VAL A 298 5.92 -21.46 -11.26
N PHE A 299 6.87 -22.28 -10.78
CA PHE A 299 8.04 -21.78 -10.06
C PHE A 299 8.87 -20.83 -10.92
N LEU A 300 9.13 -21.19 -12.18
CA LEU A 300 9.88 -20.34 -13.10
C LEU A 300 9.22 -18.98 -13.26
N LEU A 301 7.91 -18.92 -13.52
CA LEU A 301 7.22 -17.64 -13.70
C LEU A 301 7.17 -16.81 -12.41
N PHE A 302 6.95 -17.46 -11.26
CA PHE A 302 6.83 -16.78 -9.97
C PHE A 302 8.17 -16.27 -9.44
N ILE A 303 9.30 -16.76 -9.95
CA ILE A 303 10.64 -16.27 -9.61
C ILE A 303 11.13 -15.28 -10.67
N TYR A 304 11.02 -15.65 -11.95
CA TYR A 304 11.57 -14.87 -13.06
C TYR A 304 10.89 -13.50 -13.19
N LEU A 305 9.56 -13.42 -13.16
CA LEU A 305 8.87 -12.15 -13.39
C LEU A 305 9.12 -11.11 -12.28
N PRO A 306 9.07 -11.44 -10.97
CA PRO A 306 9.47 -10.48 -9.94
C PRO A 306 10.90 -9.98 -10.08
N ILE A 307 11.86 -10.86 -10.38
CA ILE A 307 13.28 -10.47 -10.57
C ILE A 307 13.44 -9.60 -11.82
N ALA A 308 12.85 -10.00 -12.93
CA ALA A 308 12.91 -9.25 -14.18
C ALA A 308 12.32 -7.84 -14.01
N LEU A 309 11.17 -7.72 -13.37
CA LEU A 309 10.56 -6.42 -13.08
C LEU A 309 11.41 -5.56 -12.14
N LEU A 310 11.99 -6.16 -11.09
CA LEU A 310 12.89 -5.44 -10.19
C LEU A 310 14.12 -4.88 -10.92
N ILE A 311 14.72 -5.67 -11.82
CA ILE A 311 15.87 -5.24 -12.63
C ILE A 311 15.45 -4.16 -13.63
N VAL A 312 14.36 -4.37 -14.38
CA VAL A 312 13.87 -3.41 -15.39
C VAL A 312 13.56 -2.06 -14.76
N LEU A 313 12.87 -2.05 -13.62
CA LEU A 313 12.59 -0.81 -12.88
C LEU A 313 13.83 -0.28 -12.16
N GLY A 314 14.84 -1.12 -11.93
CA GLY A 314 16.13 -0.76 -11.37
C GLY A 314 17.10 -0.13 -12.37
N ILE A 315 16.81 -0.16 -13.69
CA ILE A 315 17.72 0.30 -14.75
C ILE A 315 18.30 1.69 -14.50
N PRO A 316 17.51 2.74 -14.13
CA PRO A 316 18.09 4.06 -13.88
C PRO A 316 19.19 4.06 -12.81
N TYR A 317 19.00 3.28 -11.75
CA TYR A 317 19.98 3.13 -10.67
C TYR A 317 21.20 2.31 -11.13
N ILE A 318 20.96 1.22 -11.85
CA ILE A 318 22.02 0.35 -12.38
C ILE A 318 22.93 1.11 -13.35
N LEU A 319 22.36 1.94 -14.23
CA LEU A 319 23.13 2.73 -15.19
C LEU A 319 24.00 3.79 -14.51
N LYS A 320 23.53 4.38 -13.41
CA LYS A 320 24.23 5.45 -12.71
C LYS A 320 25.23 4.96 -11.67
N ASP A 321 24.82 4.01 -10.84
CA ASP A 321 25.61 3.53 -9.69
C ASP A 321 26.38 2.23 -9.99
N GLY A 322 26.01 1.53 -11.08
CA GLY A 322 26.53 0.22 -11.43
C GLY A 322 25.73 -0.93 -10.80
N PHE A 323 25.71 -2.07 -11.49
CA PHE A 323 24.92 -3.25 -11.08
C PHE A 323 25.26 -3.76 -9.69
N LEU A 324 26.56 -3.89 -9.35
CA LEU A 324 27.00 -4.43 -8.06
C LEU A 324 26.62 -3.52 -6.89
N GLN A 325 26.75 -2.21 -7.06
CA GLN A 325 26.36 -1.23 -6.05
C GLN A 325 24.83 -1.20 -5.86
N TRP A 326 24.09 -1.23 -6.96
CA TRP A 326 22.63 -1.35 -6.92
C TRP A 326 22.19 -2.63 -6.21
N TRP A 327 22.81 -3.77 -6.52
CA TRP A 327 22.50 -5.06 -5.89
C TRP A 327 22.76 -5.03 -4.38
N SER A 328 23.95 -4.57 -3.96
CA SER A 328 24.33 -4.49 -2.55
C SER A 328 23.40 -3.58 -1.76
N SER A 329 22.99 -2.45 -2.33
CA SER A 329 22.12 -1.47 -1.66
C SER A 329 20.63 -1.83 -1.71
N SER A 330 20.10 -2.13 -2.90
CA SER A 330 18.67 -2.27 -3.18
C SER A 330 18.13 -3.69 -3.00
N VAL A 331 19.00 -4.69 -2.96
CA VAL A 331 18.62 -6.09 -2.73
C VAL A 331 19.13 -6.54 -1.36
N GLU A 332 20.44 -6.69 -1.19
CA GLU A 332 21.02 -7.20 0.07
C GLU A 332 20.76 -6.26 1.24
N GLY A 333 20.99 -4.96 1.03
CA GLY A 333 20.71 -3.90 2.00
C GLY A 333 19.23 -3.85 2.40
N ALA A 334 18.33 -4.02 1.43
CA ALA A 334 16.90 -4.07 1.69
C ALA A 334 16.50 -5.27 2.56
N PHE A 335 17.02 -6.48 2.28
CA PHE A 335 16.80 -7.65 3.15
C PHE A 335 17.33 -7.44 4.57
N ARG A 336 18.55 -6.90 4.70
CA ARG A 336 19.14 -6.57 6.01
C ARG A 336 18.29 -5.56 6.79
N TRP A 337 17.80 -4.53 6.12
CA TRP A 337 16.93 -3.51 6.72
C TRP A 337 15.57 -4.10 7.16
N HIS A 338 14.98 -4.98 6.35
CA HIS A 338 13.69 -5.58 6.68
C HIS A 338 13.75 -6.54 7.87
N LEU A 339 14.91 -7.18 8.11
CA LEU A 339 15.17 -8.10 9.22
C LEU A 339 15.70 -7.39 10.48
N SER A 340 15.98 -6.08 10.43
CA SER A 340 16.42 -5.32 11.60
C SER A 340 15.25 -4.74 12.41
N VAL A 341 15.53 -4.43 13.67
CA VAL A 341 14.65 -3.61 14.52
C VAL A 341 14.84 -2.16 14.10
N LYS A 342 13.79 -1.53 13.55
CA LYS A 342 13.92 -0.16 13.01
C LYS A 342 13.87 0.91 14.08
N THR A 343 13.08 0.69 15.13
CA THR A 343 13.04 1.61 16.26
C THR A 343 12.55 0.94 17.53
N THR A 344 13.14 1.34 18.66
CA THR A 344 12.65 1.11 20.03
C THR A 344 11.78 2.27 20.52
N GLU A 345 11.91 3.45 19.92
CA GLU A 345 11.18 4.68 20.23
C GLU A 345 10.53 5.23 18.96
N GLY A 346 9.21 5.14 18.85
CA GLY A 346 8.55 5.51 17.61
C GLY A 346 7.04 5.35 17.66
N PRO A 347 6.37 5.42 16.51
CA PRO A 347 4.92 5.31 16.45
C PRO A 347 4.43 3.95 16.98
N PRO A 348 3.15 3.85 17.41
CA PRO A 348 2.61 2.64 18.01
C PRO A 348 2.82 1.41 17.13
N GLN A 349 3.60 0.45 17.62
CA GLN A 349 3.82 -0.83 16.94
C GLN A 349 2.60 -1.74 17.16
N ALA A 350 2.17 -2.44 16.11
CA ALA A 350 1.04 -3.35 16.15
C ALA A 350 1.41 -4.69 15.56
N MET A 351 1.33 -5.74 16.36
CA MET A 351 1.55 -7.12 15.94
C MET A 351 0.43 -7.55 14.98
N PRO A 352 0.64 -8.54 14.11
CA PRO A 352 -0.39 -8.93 13.14
C PRO A 352 -1.78 -9.24 13.75
N TRP A 353 -1.83 -9.82 14.95
CA TRP A 353 -3.10 -10.06 15.66
C TRP A 353 -3.73 -8.80 16.26
N ASP A 354 -2.94 -7.77 16.58
CA ASP A 354 -3.46 -6.47 17.03
C ASP A 354 -4.31 -5.82 15.94
N TRP A 355 -3.99 -6.09 14.66
CA TRP A 355 -4.76 -5.60 13.52
C TRP A 355 -6.19 -6.15 13.52
N LEU A 356 -6.40 -7.38 13.96
CA LEU A 356 -7.73 -8.00 14.02
C LEU A 356 -8.64 -7.32 15.06
N ILE A 357 -8.06 -6.77 16.12
CA ILE A 357 -8.82 -6.15 17.22
C ILE A 357 -8.72 -4.60 17.22
N GLY A 358 -7.99 -4.03 16.27
CA GLY A 358 -7.78 -2.58 16.17
C GLY A 358 -6.88 -1.98 17.26
N ARG A 359 -6.05 -2.82 17.92
CA ARG A 359 -5.12 -2.38 18.96
C ARG A 359 -3.90 -1.68 18.33
N ASN A 360 -3.37 -0.67 19.03
CA ASN A 360 -2.25 0.16 18.59
C ASN A 360 -2.47 0.76 17.18
N PRO A 361 -3.54 1.56 17.00
CA PRO A 361 -3.79 2.20 15.73
C PRO A 361 -2.66 3.15 15.37
N PHE A 362 -2.36 3.28 14.08
CA PHE A 362 -1.31 4.15 13.58
C PHE A 362 -1.94 5.44 13.03
N PRO A 363 -1.77 6.59 13.72
CA PRO A 363 -2.21 7.88 13.20
C PRO A 363 -1.27 8.35 12.08
N LEU A 364 -1.82 8.66 10.91
CA LEU A 364 -1.05 9.15 9.76
C LEU A 364 -1.00 10.68 9.72
N HIS A 365 -2.08 11.33 10.12
CA HIS A 365 -2.24 12.77 10.10
C HIS A 365 -3.06 13.23 11.31
N TYR A 366 -2.82 14.46 11.74
CA TYR A 366 -3.51 15.10 12.84
C TYR A 366 -4.07 16.45 12.38
N VAL A 367 -5.27 16.77 12.86
CA VAL A 367 -5.89 18.08 12.68
C VAL A 367 -6.19 18.68 14.06
N TRP A 368 -6.08 20.00 14.17
CA TRP A 368 -6.51 20.71 15.37
C TRP A 368 -8.04 20.70 15.45
N ASP A 369 -8.61 20.23 16.56
CA ASP A 369 -10.05 20.30 16.84
C ASP A 369 -10.31 21.46 17.83
N PRO A 370 -10.86 22.60 17.36
CA PRO A 370 -11.14 23.75 18.23
C PRO A 370 -12.16 23.45 19.32
N SER A 371 -13.06 22.47 19.10
CA SER A 371 -14.09 22.10 20.08
C SER A 371 -13.52 21.35 21.27
N ARG A 372 -12.41 20.63 21.08
CA ARG A 372 -11.72 19.86 22.12
C ARG A 372 -10.46 20.55 22.63
N GLY A 373 -9.92 21.52 21.89
CA GLY A 373 -8.66 22.18 22.22
C GLY A 373 -7.46 21.24 22.13
N GLU A 374 -7.52 20.24 21.25
CA GLU A 374 -6.45 19.24 21.07
C GLU A 374 -6.30 18.82 19.60
N PHE A 375 -5.15 18.21 19.27
CA PHE A 375 -4.94 17.57 17.97
C PHE A 375 -5.58 16.18 17.97
N VAL A 376 -6.40 15.89 16.96
CA VAL A 376 -7.06 14.60 16.75
C VAL A 376 -6.58 13.96 15.46
N ALA A 377 -6.43 12.63 15.47
CA ALA A 377 -6.05 11.89 14.27
C ALA A 377 -7.25 11.74 13.33
N ASP A 378 -7.18 12.37 12.17
CA ASP A 378 -8.23 12.34 11.15
C ASP A 378 -7.99 11.25 10.10
N LEU A 379 -6.70 10.99 9.79
CA LEU A 379 -6.25 9.83 9.04
C LEU A 379 -5.60 8.83 9.98
N ILE A 380 -6.18 7.62 10.05
CA ILE A 380 -5.75 6.60 11.01
C ILE A 380 -5.90 5.20 10.44
N ALA A 381 -4.84 4.41 10.56
CA ALA A 381 -4.88 2.98 10.29
C ALA A 381 -5.23 2.23 11.57
N SER A 382 -6.46 1.74 11.62
CA SER A 382 -7.00 0.95 12.71
C SER A 382 -7.86 -0.16 12.13
N GLY A 383 -7.69 -1.37 12.65
CA GLY A 383 -8.50 -2.50 12.25
C GLY A 383 -9.97 -2.32 12.62
N ASN A 384 -10.84 -3.02 11.89
CA ASN A 384 -12.27 -3.07 12.17
C ASN A 384 -12.59 -4.34 12.97
N PRO A 385 -12.54 -4.30 14.32
CA PRO A 385 -12.64 -5.51 15.15
C PRO A 385 -13.91 -6.31 14.89
N ILE A 386 -15.04 -5.64 14.67
CA ILE A 386 -16.33 -6.30 14.47
C ILE A 386 -16.28 -7.15 13.20
N LEU A 387 -15.91 -6.55 12.06
CA LEU A 387 -15.94 -7.26 10.78
C LEU A 387 -14.76 -8.23 10.62
N TYR A 388 -13.58 -7.90 11.15
CA TYR A 388 -12.42 -8.78 11.08
C TYR A 388 -12.60 -10.04 11.94
N LEU A 389 -13.10 -9.89 13.17
CA LEU A 389 -13.40 -11.04 14.03
C LEU A 389 -14.59 -11.84 13.50
N LEU A 390 -15.61 -11.20 12.92
CA LEU A 390 -16.69 -11.92 12.23
C LEU A 390 -16.14 -12.74 11.06
N THR A 391 -15.25 -12.16 10.24
CA THR A 391 -14.59 -12.88 9.14
C THR A 391 -13.79 -14.07 9.66
N ALA A 392 -13.05 -13.89 10.76
CA ALA A 392 -12.30 -14.97 11.42
C ALA A 392 -13.22 -16.09 11.94
N ALA A 393 -14.28 -15.73 12.66
CA ALA A 393 -15.24 -16.68 13.22
C ALA A 393 -15.96 -17.48 12.13
N LEU A 394 -16.46 -16.81 11.08
CA LEU A 394 -17.10 -17.49 9.95
C LEU A 394 -16.10 -18.33 9.16
N SER A 395 -14.85 -17.88 9.05
CA SER A 395 -13.79 -18.66 8.39
C SER A 395 -13.54 -19.98 9.13
N ILE A 396 -13.47 -19.95 10.47
CA ILE A 396 -13.37 -21.17 11.28
C ILE A 396 -14.59 -22.05 11.04
N LEU A 397 -15.79 -21.47 11.10
CA LEU A 397 -17.04 -22.21 10.91
C LEU A 397 -17.06 -22.99 9.59
N VAL A 398 -16.58 -22.41 8.48
CA VAL A 398 -16.64 -23.07 7.17
C VAL A 398 -15.47 -24.02 6.88
N ILE A 399 -14.50 -24.20 7.78
CA ILE A 399 -13.32 -25.09 7.56
C ILE A 399 -13.69 -26.45 6.94
N PRO A 400 -14.71 -27.19 7.45
CA PRO A 400 -15.05 -28.51 6.93
C PRO A 400 -15.53 -28.51 5.47
N VAL A 401 -15.99 -27.35 4.97
CA VAL A 401 -16.65 -27.20 3.67
C VAL A 401 -15.95 -26.15 2.78
N ILE A 402 -14.70 -25.78 3.05
CA ILE A 402 -13.97 -24.73 2.28
C ILE A 402 -14.03 -24.99 0.76
N ARG A 403 -13.99 -26.26 0.34
CA ARG A 403 -14.02 -26.64 -1.09
C ARG A 403 -15.40 -26.48 -1.74
N GLU A 404 -16.46 -26.36 -0.96
CA GLU A 404 -17.83 -26.13 -1.41
C GLU A 404 -18.15 -24.65 -1.60
N LEU A 405 -17.28 -23.75 -1.14
CA LEU A 405 -17.42 -22.31 -1.40
C LEU A 405 -17.49 -22.05 -2.91
N PRO A 406 -18.15 -20.95 -3.35
CA PRO A 406 -18.34 -20.66 -4.78
C PRO A 406 -17.04 -20.66 -5.61
N ASP A 407 -15.93 -20.23 -5.02
CA ASP A 407 -14.60 -20.21 -5.63
C ASP A 407 -13.72 -21.42 -5.27
N LYS A 408 -14.30 -22.43 -4.62
CA LYS A 408 -13.62 -23.62 -4.08
C LYS A 408 -12.54 -23.29 -3.03
N GLY A 409 -12.66 -22.16 -2.33
CA GLY A 409 -11.80 -21.77 -1.21
C GLY A 409 -10.54 -21.01 -1.60
N VAL A 410 -10.49 -20.43 -2.81
CA VAL A 410 -9.33 -19.68 -3.30
C VAL A 410 -9.17 -18.36 -2.54
N SER A 411 -10.20 -17.53 -2.44
CA SER A 411 -10.23 -16.29 -1.63
C SER A 411 -9.93 -16.55 -0.16
N TYR A 412 -10.47 -17.63 0.41
CA TYR A 412 -10.20 -18.07 1.78
C TYR A 412 -8.69 -18.28 1.96
N SER A 413 -8.10 -19.06 1.05
CA SER A 413 -6.65 -19.34 1.07
C SER A 413 -5.83 -18.06 0.88
N PHE A 414 -6.25 -17.17 -0.02
CA PHE A 414 -5.61 -15.88 -0.25
C PHE A 414 -5.61 -15.01 1.01
N THR A 415 -6.75 -14.91 1.69
CA THR A 415 -6.91 -14.11 2.90
C THR A 415 -6.00 -14.61 4.01
N TRP A 416 -6.13 -15.89 4.38
CA TRP A 416 -5.47 -16.41 5.55
C TRP A 416 -3.98 -16.68 5.32
N LEU A 417 -3.57 -17.17 4.14
CA LEU A 417 -2.14 -17.41 3.89
C LEU A 417 -1.35 -16.12 3.67
N THR A 418 -1.97 -15.06 3.12
CA THR A 418 -1.33 -13.74 3.04
C THR A 418 -1.21 -13.11 4.44
N TYR A 419 -2.26 -13.20 5.26
CA TYR A 419 -2.20 -12.75 6.66
C TYR A 419 -1.15 -13.53 7.48
N LEU A 420 -1.12 -14.86 7.35
CA LEU A 420 -0.15 -15.71 8.03
C LEU A 420 1.29 -15.45 7.58
N ALA A 421 1.52 -14.95 6.36
CA ALA A 421 2.85 -14.52 5.93
C ALA A 421 3.40 -13.37 6.80
N TYR A 422 2.55 -12.43 7.23
CA TYR A 422 2.93 -11.38 8.19
C TYR A 422 3.20 -11.94 9.59
N VAL A 423 2.37 -12.89 10.05
CA VAL A 423 2.61 -13.59 11.32
C VAL A 423 3.96 -14.31 11.29
N PHE A 424 4.25 -15.03 10.20
CA PHE A 424 5.52 -15.72 10.02
C PHE A 424 6.71 -14.75 9.95
N LEU A 425 6.60 -13.65 9.20
CA LEU A 425 7.62 -12.59 9.18
C LEU A 425 7.91 -12.04 10.58
N TRP A 426 6.87 -11.86 11.40
CA TRP A 426 7.04 -11.41 12.78
C TRP A 426 7.84 -12.44 13.60
N PHE A 427 7.59 -13.74 13.44
CA PHE A 427 8.38 -14.79 14.09
C PHE A 427 9.84 -14.83 13.59
N LEU A 428 10.10 -14.53 12.32
CA LEU A 428 11.44 -14.43 11.74
C LEU A 428 12.26 -13.20 12.19
N GLY A 429 11.69 -12.32 13.01
CA GLY A 429 12.39 -11.16 13.56
C GLY A 429 11.97 -9.80 13.00
N GLY A 430 11.02 -9.76 12.06
CA GLY A 430 10.41 -8.51 11.58
C GLY A 430 9.48 -7.88 12.62
N LYS A 431 9.98 -7.57 13.82
CA LYS A 431 9.18 -7.20 15.00
C LYS A 431 8.52 -5.82 14.89
N THR A 432 9.12 -4.89 14.14
CA THR A 432 8.55 -3.56 13.88
C THR A 432 7.45 -3.66 12.81
N GLN A 433 6.25 -4.01 13.26
CA GLN A 433 5.01 -4.06 12.47
C GLN A 433 4.09 -2.90 12.87
N TYR A 434 3.27 -2.42 11.93
CA TYR A 434 2.34 -1.31 12.15
C TYR A 434 0.94 -1.63 11.61
N SER A 435 -0.08 -1.03 12.20
CA SER A 435 -1.48 -1.27 11.84
C SER A 435 -1.80 -0.95 10.37
N PHE A 436 -1.06 -0.06 9.73
CA PHE A 436 -1.28 0.27 8.32
C PHE A 436 -0.89 -0.84 7.34
N TYR A 437 -0.02 -1.78 7.74
CA TYR A 437 0.29 -2.96 6.90
C TYR A 437 -0.92 -3.86 6.67
N ALA A 438 -1.94 -3.77 7.53
CA ALA A 438 -3.19 -4.50 7.35
C ALA A 438 -3.89 -4.16 6.03
N VAL A 439 -3.64 -3.00 5.41
CA VAL A 439 -4.26 -2.58 4.12
C VAL A 439 -4.12 -3.62 3.01
N GLN A 440 -3.06 -4.45 3.03
CA GLN A 440 -2.91 -5.55 2.07
C GLN A 440 -4.02 -6.61 2.21
N VAL A 441 -4.42 -6.93 3.45
CA VAL A 441 -5.39 -8.00 3.75
C VAL A 441 -6.82 -7.47 3.93
N VAL A 442 -7.01 -6.17 4.15
CA VAL A 442 -8.35 -5.56 4.32
C VAL A 442 -9.33 -5.93 3.20
N PRO A 443 -9.00 -5.75 1.90
CA PRO A 443 -9.93 -6.17 0.84
C PRO A 443 -10.19 -7.69 0.83
N LEU A 444 -9.19 -8.50 1.18
CA LEU A 444 -9.31 -9.95 1.23
C LEU A 444 -10.27 -10.40 2.34
N PHE A 445 -10.22 -9.75 3.51
CA PHE A 445 -11.19 -9.99 4.58
C PHE A 445 -12.61 -9.72 4.11
N TYR A 446 -12.86 -8.59 3.44
CA TYR A 446 -14.21 -8.24 3.00
C TYR A 446 -14.72 -9.07 1.81
N ILE A 447 -13.84 -9.43 0.86
CA ILE A 447 -14.18 -10.42 -0.18
C ILE A 447 -14.59 -11.75 0.47
N THR A 448 -13.77 -12.25 1.39
CA THR A 448 -14.04 -13.52 2.06
C THR A 448 -15.30 -13.44 2.90
N LEU A 449 -15.48 -12.40 3.72
CA LEU A 449 -16.67 -12.20 4.55
C LEU A 449 -17.95 -12.28 3.73
N VAL A 450 -18.04 -11.51 2.64
CA VAL A 450 -19.25 -11.49 1.81
C VAL A 450 -19.48 -12.85 1.15
N MET A 451 -18.42 -13.55 0.71
CA MET A 451 -18.57 -14.90 0.17
C MET A 451 -18.99 -15.93 1.21
N LEU A 452 -18.48 -15.85 2.44
CA LEU A 452 -18.87 -16.74 3.54
C LEU A 452 -20.32 -16.52 3.94
N VAL A 453 -20.74 -15.26 4.07
CA VAL A 453 -22.13 -14.91 4.36
C VAL A 453 -23.03 -15.44 3.25
N TYR A 454 -22.71 -15.16 1.98
CA TYR A 454 -23.48 -15.65 0.85
C TYR A 454 -23.65 -17.17 0.87
N TYR A 455 -22.54 -17.91 1.03
CA TYR A 455 -22.56 -19.37 1.08
C TYR A 455 -23.39 -19.93 2.23
N LEU A 456 -23.29 -19.34 3.43
CA LEU A 456 -24.00 -19.83 4.62
C LEU A 456 -25.50 -19.56 4.58
N VAL A 457 -25.92 -18.46 3.92
CA VAL A 457 -27.34 -18.08 3.84
C VAL A 457 -28.03 -18.56 2.56
N THR A 458 -27.29 -19.10 1.58
CA THR A 458 -27.84 -19.46 0.27
C THR A 458 -27.48 -20.89 -0.15
N PRO A 459 -28.39 -21.87 0.00
CA PRO A 459 -29.66 -21.82 0.74
C PRO A 459 -29.42 -21.82 2.26
N HIS A 460 -30.39 -21.33 3.05
CA HIS A 460 -30.28 -21.27 4.53
C HIS A 460 -29.99 -22.62 5.21
N THR A 461 -30.22 -23.74 4.53
CA THR A 461 -29.88 -25.08 5.02
C THR A 461 -28.37 -25.35 5.09
N LYS A 462 -27.54 -24.56 4.39
CA LYS A 462 -26.08 -24.72 4.37
C LYS A 462 -25.46 -24.58 5.76
N ILE A 463 -25.98 -23.68 6.61
CA ILE A 463 -25.49 -23.55 7.98
C ILE A 463 -25.66 -24.86 8.78
N LEU A 464 -26.80 -25.55 8.62
CA LEU A 464 -27.08 -26.83 9.28
C LEU A 464 -26.17 -27.94 8.75
N GLU A 465 -25.87 -27.93 7.45
CA GLU A 465 -24.91 -28.86 6.83
C GLU A 465 -23.51 -28.68 7.41
N VAL A 466 -23.04 -27.43 7.54
CA VAL A 466 -21.74 -27.11 8.15
C VAL A 466 -21.68 -27.58 9.60
N LEU A 467 -22.73 -27.32 10.39
CA LEU A 467 -22.81 -27.79 11.77
C LEU A 467 -22.81 -29.33 11.88
N ARG A 468 -23.48 -30.02 10.94
CA ARG A 468 -23.45 -31.49 10.87
C ARG A 468 -22.04 -32.00 10.58
N LYS A 469 -21.32 -31.37 9.64
CA LYS A 469 -19.92 -31.71 9.34
C LYS A 469 -18.99 -31.49 10.52
N TRP A 470 -19.18 -30.40 11.28
CA TRP A 470 -18.46 -30.21 12.52
C TRP A 470 -18.77 -31.29 13.56
N LYS A 471 -20.04 -31.68 13.72
CA LYS A 471 -20.42 -32.78 14.61
C LYS A 471 -19.73 -34.10 14.22
N GLU A 472 -19.68 -34.42 12.92
CA GLU A 472 -18.95 -35.60 12.40
C GLU A 472 -17.45 -35.55 12.72
N ILE A 473 -16.82 -34.38 12.54
CA ILE A 473 -15.40 -34.17 12.84
C ILE A 473 -15.14 -34.28 14.35
N MET A 474 -15.94 -33.63 15.19
CA MET A 474 -15.77 -33.66 16.64
C MET A 474 -15.99 -35.06 17.20
N ASN A 475 -16.95 -35.82 16.66
CA ASN A 475 -17.14 -37.23 17.01
C ASN A 475 -15.90 -38.05 16.64
N THR A 476 -15.36 -37.88 15.43
CA THR A 476 -14.13 -38.57 15.00
C THR A 476 -12.94 -38.23 15.90
N ILE A 477 -12.77 -36.95 16.27
CA ILE A 477 -11.71 -36.51 17.19
C ILE A 477 -11.91 -37.14 18.57
N SER A 478 -13.14 -37.18 19.09
CA SER A 478 -13.45 -37.81 20.38
C SER A 478 -13.11 -39.30 20.37
N MET A 479 -13.52 -40.04 19.32
CA MET A 479 -13.20 -41.46 19.17
C MET A 479 -11.68 -41.69 19.07
N TRP A 480 -10.96 -40.79 18.37
CA TRP A 480 -9.51 -40.88 18.26
C TRP A 480 -8.81 -40.65 19.61
N LEU A 481 -9.25 -39.64 20.38
CA LEU A 481 -8.75 -39.38 21.73
C LEU A 481 -9.07 -40.52 22.71
N ALA A 482 -10.20 -41.21 22.51
CA ALA A 482 -10.57 -42.40 23.27
C ALA A 482 -9.81 -43.68 22.84
N GLY A 483 -9.01 -43.61 21.76
CA GLY A 483 -8.29 -44.77 21.22
C GLY A 483 -9.16 -45.76 20.44
N GLU A 484 -10.41 -45.40 20.14
CA GLU A 484 -11.36 -46.26 19.41
C GLU A 484 -11.08 -46.31 17.91
N VAL A 485 -10.43 -45.29 17.37
CA VAL A 485 -10.08 -45.18 15.95
C VAL A 485 -8.63 -44.72 15.77
N SER A 486 -8.00 -45.18 14.69
CA SER A 486 -6.68 -44.70 14.26
C SER A 486 -6.80 -43.92 12.94
N VAL A 487 -6.03 -42.85 12.82
CA VAL A 487 -6.00 -42.00 11.62
C VAL A 487 -4.77 -42.40 10.79
N THR A 488 -5.00 -42.92 9.58
CA THR A 488 -3.93 -43.34 8.67
C THR A 488 -3.88 -42.43 7.44
N LEU A 489 -2.79 -41.68 7.29
CA LEU A 489 -2.52 -40.88 6.08
C LEU A 489 -1.88 -41.76 5.00
N LYS A 490 -2.61 -42.08 3.94
CA LYS A 490 -2.05 -42.75 2.75
C LYS A 490 -1.65 -41.71 1.69
N LEU A 491 -0.35 -41.66 1.38
CA LEU A 491 0.17 -40.83 0.30
C LEU A 491 0.13 -41.62 -1.01
N VAL A 492 -0.77 -41.24 -1.93
CA VAL A 492 -0.91 -41.88 -3.24
C VAL A 492 -0.21 -41.02 -4.28
N VAL A 493 0.85 -41.55 -4.89
CA VAL A 493 1.57 -40.91 -6.00
C VAL A 493 1.05 -41.49 -7.32
N SER A 494 0.35 -40.67 -8.11
CA SER A 494 -0.06 -41.03 -9.47
C SER A 494 0.73 -40.22 -10.49
N ARG A 495 1.19 -40.84 -11.59
CA ARG A 495 1.72 -40.09 -12.74
C ARG A 495 0.61 -39.23 -13.34
N ARG A 496 0.85 -37.93 -13.55
CA ARG A 496 -0.05 -37.10 -14.37
C ARG A 496 0.15 -37.55 -15.83
N GLY A 497 -0.95 -37.99 -16.46
CA GLY A 497 -1.00 -38.32 -17.89
C GLY A 497 -0.81 -37.11 -18.79
#